data_AF-A0A1Q9C640-F1
#
_entry.id   AF-A0A1Q9C640-F1
#
_cell.length_a   1.000
_cell.length_b   1.000
_cell.length_c   1.000
_cell.angle_alpha   90.00
_cell.angle_beta   90.00
_cell.angle_gamma   90.00
#
_symmetry.space_group_name_H-M   'P 1'
#
loop_
_entity.id
_entity.type
_entity.pdbx_description
1 polymer ?
#
loop_
_entity_poly.entity_id
_entity_poly.type
_entity_poly.pdbx_seq_one_letter_code
_entity_poly.pdbx_strand_id
1 'polypeptide(L)'
;MQFLLQRLALFQDAEASGSAHMDRLAQVGARRVDNLAGHMDVLQRLNVNRSKEEQGDIVMWLPHENESSSIELPPRFRFPLCIVQKHLIVKNETWNRVLDVVSWSFRFVSLQQVCFRYVDTMARRGMLQTTIVPVCKAREPAQSLVGFVLPPGEVSFIRVSFFHLSIIQLDWLHVVDLGMNLEFLGGTFKYIIDHHLEGSSFADRCKRLHREMRWCSTTIANRLAELKPTMLRQDKPFAKLRAKAAEARCLVPFVVVLCQALLDPTDEFEMNLLAAAQAFDACYRQVTPEIFEQQDLANAGAQFANRYVWLSARAKANDWKLFRIKPKLHMFCELTYAAAVCPSTSWTYRDEDFGGKAALLAARRSGKNSAVALGRSFFKKFACLHEVPSL
;
A
#
# COMPACT_ATOMS: atom_id res chain seq x y z
N MET A 1 -7.05 14.32 29.01
CA MET A 1 -8.53 14.45 29.16
C MET A 1 -9.14 15.41 28.14
N GLN A 2 -8.62 16.63 27.95
CA GLN A 2 -9.07 17.56 26.89
C GLN A 2 -9.04 16.98 25.45
N PHE A 3 -8.04 16.14 25.13
CA PHE A 3 -7.92 15.46 23.84
C PHE A 3 -9.06 14.46 23.54
N LEU A 4 -9.64 13.82 24.57
CA LEU A 4 -10.76 12.88 24.42
C LEU A 4 -12.09 13.61 24.18
N LEU A 5 -12.29 14.75 24.84
CA LEU A 5 -13.48 15.59 24.67
C LEU A 5 -13.55 16.21 23.26
N GLN A 6 -12.39 16.60 22.71
CA GLN A 6 -12.31 17.14 21.35
C GLN A 6 -12.57 16.06 20.26
N ARG A 7 -12.27 14.79 20.56
CA ARG A 7 -12.57 13.64 19.67
C ARG A 7 -14.06 13.25 19.68
N LEU A 8 -14.72 13.36 20.83
CA LEU A 8 -16.16 13.08 20.94
C LEU A 8 -17.01 14.09 20.17
N ALA A 9 -16.65 15.38 20.20
CA ALA A 9 -17.37 16.42 19.44
C ALA A 9 -17.28 16.21 17.91
N LEU A 10 -16.10 15.83 17.39
CA LEU A 10 -15.91 15.54 15.97
C LEU A 10 -16.63 14.26 15.50
N PHE A 11 -16.92 13.33 16.41
CA PHE A 11 -17.65 12.09 16.11
C PHE A 11 -19.16 12.34 16.02
N GLN A 12 -19.70 13.21 16.87
CA GLN A 12 -21.14 13.55 16.87
C GLN A 12 -21.55 14.31 15.60
N ASP A 13 -20.68 15.18 15.06
CA ASP A 13 -20.90 15.87 13.78
C ASP A 13 -20.87 14.91 12.56
N ALA A 14 -20.12 13.81 12.66
CA ALA A 14 -20.04 12.79 11.61
C ALA A 14 -21.28 11.88 11.57
N GLU A 15 -21.91 11.59 12.71
CA GLU A 15 -23.18 10.84 12.76
C GLU A 15 -24.35 11.66 12.19
N ALA A 16 -24.41 12.95 12.48
CA ALA A 16 -25.44 13.85 11.95
C ALA A 16 -25.40 13.94 10.41
N SER A 17 -24.21 13.91 9.82
CA SER A 17 -24.01 13.93 8.36
C SER A 17 -24.25 12.57 7.69
N GLY A 18 -24.08 11.46 8.41
CA GLY A 18 -24.43 10.11 7.96
C GLY A 18 -25.95 9.90 7.84
N SER A 19 -26.72 10.42 8.79
CA SER A 19 -28.20 10.35 8.78
C SER A 19 -28.79 11.03 7.55
N ALA A 20 -28.31 12.24 7.22
CA ALA A 20 -28.75 12.99 6.04
C ALA A 20 -28.39 12.33 4.69
N HIS A 21 -27.37 11.46 4.68
CA HIS A 21 -27.01 10.69 3.48
C HIS A 21 -27.94 9.49 3.27
N MET A 22 -28.33 8.83 4.36
CA MET A 22 -29.27 7.70 4.31
C MET A 22 -30.68 8.14 3.91
N ASP A 23 -31.12 9.32 4.36
CA ASP A 23 -32.41 9.90 3.95
C ASP A 23 -32.46 10.26 2.46
N ARG A 24 -31.34 10.72 1.87
CA ARG A 24 -31.24 10.97 0.43
C ARG A 24 -31.31 9.67 -0.38
N LEU A 25 -30.69 8.59 0.11
CA LEU A 25 -30.76 7.27 -0.56
C LEU A 25 -32.18 6.68 -0.52
N ALA A 26 -32.95 6.94 0.54
CA ALA A 26 -34.36 6.57 0.62
C ALA A 26 -35.25 7.34 -0.38
N GLN A 27 -34.93 8.60 -0.68
CA GLN A 27 -35.67 9.43 -1.65
C GLN A 27 -35.47 9.00 -3.11
N VAL A 28 -34.38 8.30 -3.46
CA VAL A 28 -34.09 7.88 -4.85
C VAL A 28 -34.70 6.51 -5.21
N GLY A 29 -35.62 5.98 -4.39
CA GLY A 29 -36.39 4.79 -4.75
C GLY A 29 -35.60 3.47 -4.77
N ALA A 30 -34.47 3.40 -4.05
CA ALA A 30 -33.70 2.17 -3.88
C ALA A 30 -34.41 1.19 -2.92
N ARG A 31 -35.56 0.67 -3.33
CA ARG A 31 -36.26 -0.44 -2.67
C ARG A 31 -36.68 -1.46 -3.71
N ARG A 32 -35.75 -2.33 -4.11
CA ARG A 32 -35.91 -3.80 -4.19
C ARG A 32 -34.73 -4.45 -4.89
N VAL A 33 -34.18 -5.43 -4.19
CA VAL A 33 -33.34 -6.52 -4.72
C VAL A 33 -34.31 -7.44 -5.43
N ASP A 34 -34.40 -7.37 -6.76
CA ASP A 34 -34.94 -8.42 -7.66
C ASP A 34 -34.82 -7.91 -9.10
N ASN A 35 -33.63 -8.03 -9.69
CA ASN A 35 -33.41 -8.21 -11.14
C ASN A 35 -31.91 -8.29 -11.46
N LEU A 36 -31.27 -9.38 -11.04
CA LEU A 36 -29.86 -9.67 -11.38
C LEU A 36 -29.67 -10.07 -12.86
N ALA A 37 -30.75 -10.38 -13.59
CA ALA A 37 -30.67 -10.87 -14.97
C ALA A 37 -30.50 -9.74 -16.02
N GLY A 38 -30.83 -8.49 -15.69
CA GLY A 38 -30.76 -7.36 -16.63
C GLY A 38 -29.40 -6.68 -16.76
N HIS A 39 -28.46 -6.92 -15.83
CA HIS A 39 -27.20 -6.17 -15.76
C HIS A 39 -26.06 -6.75 -16.62
N MET A 40 -26.21 -7.99 -17.14
CA MET A 40 -25.20 -8.62 -17.99
C MET A 40 -25.11 -8.03 -19.39
N ASP A 41 -26.16 -7.39 -19.91
CA ASP A 41 -26.20 -6.87 -21.29
C ASP A 41 -25.56 -5.46 -21.41
N VAL A 42 -25.48 -4.72 -20.30
CA VAL A 42 -24.87 -3.37 -20.26
C VAL A 42 -23.35 -3.43 -20.30
N LEU A 43 -22.76 -4.48 -19.72
CA LEU A 43 -21.29 -4.65 -19.68
C LEU A 43 -20.68 -5.01 -21.04
N GLN A 44 -21.47 -5.50 -22.01
CA GLN A 44 -20.99 -5.78 -23.37
C GLN A 44 -20.96 -4.56 -24.29
N ARG A 45 -21.57 -3.43 -23.90
CA ARG A 45 -21.71 -2.23 -24.78
C ARG A 45 -20.81 -1.05 -24.41
N LEU A 46 -20.06 -1.13 -23.32
CA LEU A 46 -19.16 -0.04 -22.91
C LEU A 46 -17.79 -0.18 -23.56
N ASN A 47 -17.67 0.44 -24.74
CA ASN A 47 -16.43 0.68 -25.45
C ASN A 47 -15.63 1.77 -24.71
N VAL A 48 -14.87 1.39 -23.68
CA VAL A 48 -14.11 2.35 -22.86
C VAL A 48 -12.66 2.45 -23.35
N ASN A 49 -12.36 3.64 -23.87
CA ASN A 49 -11.02 4.12 -24.23
C ASN A 49 -10.02 3.91 -23.08
N ARG A 50 -8.90 3.24 -23.37
CA ARG A 50 -7.87 2.86 -22.40
C ARG A 50 -6.79 3.94 -22.31
N SER A 51 -6.55 4.49 -21.13
CA SER A 51 -5.38 5.32 -20.81
C SER A 51 -4.41 4.59 -19.87
N LYS A 52 -3.15 5.03 -19.89
CA LYS A 52 -1.90 4.25 -19.75
C LYS A 52 -1.31 4.04 -18.33
N GLU A 53 -2.08 4.08 -17.25
CA GLU A 53 -1.51 3.86 -15.90
C GLU A 53 -2.19 2.70 -15.17
N GLU A 54 -1.84 1.47 -15.56
CA GLU A 54 -2.23 0.23 -14.87
C GLU A 54 -1.26 -0.04 -13.70
N GLN A 55 -1.68 0.28 -12.47
CA GLN A 55 -1.05 -0.24 -11.24
C GLN A 55 -1.97 -1.34 -10.67
N GLY A 56 -1.40 -2.49 -10.31
CA GLY A 56 -2.10 -3.55 -9.59
C GLY A 56 -1.66 -3.58 -8.12
N ASP A 57 -2.54 -4.08 -7.24
CA ASP A 57 -2.24 -4.25 -5.82
C ASP A 57 -1.77 -5.70 -5.57
N ILE A 58 -0.74 -5.90 -4.73
CA ILE A 58 -0.15 -7.21 -4.40
C ILE A 58 -0.50 -7.57 -2.95
N VAL A 59 -1.03 -8.78 -2.74
CA VAL A 59 -1.26 -9.34 -1.40
C VAL A 59 -0.13 -10.31 -1.06
N MET A 60 0.60 -10.05 0.03
CA MET A 60 1.76 -10.85 0.46
C MET A 60 1.43 -11.65 1.74
N TRP A 61 1.97 -12.86 1.87
CA TRP A 61 1.95 -13.65 3.10
C TRP A 61 3.31 -13.62 3.82
N LEU A 62 3.27 -13.49 5.14
CA LEU A 62 4.42 -13.55 6.05
C LEU A 62 4.21 -14.73 7.02
N PRO A 63 5.02 -15.79 6.99
CA PRO A 63 4.97 -16.83 8.01
C PRO A 63 5.41 -16.27 9.36
N HIS A 64 4.63 -16.56 10.41
CA HIS A 64 4.97 -16.23 11.80
C HIS A 64 6.02 -17.24 12.30
N GLU A 65 7.10 -16.77 12.91
CA GLU A 65 8.02 -17.63 13.65
C GLU A 65 7.31 -18.07 14.94
N ASN A 66 7.05 -19.37 15.09
CA ASN A 66 6.66 -19.89 16.39
C ASN A 66 7.94 -20.03 17.22
N GLU A 67 7.99 -19.40 18.40
CA GLU A 67 9.12 -19.48 19.35
C GLU A 67 9.49 -20.91 19.78
N SER A 68 8.66 -21.90 19.45
CA SER A 68 8.81 -23.31 19.83
C SER A 68 9.23 -24.24 18.68
N SER A 69 9.42 -23.76 17.45
CA SER A 69 9.88 -24.62 16.34
C SER A 69 11.38 -24.47 16.09
N SER A 70 12.14 -25.55 16.28
CA SER A 70 13.59 -25.66 16.00
C SER A 70 13.95 -25.65 14.50
N ILE A 71 13.04 -25.21 13.64
CA ILE A 71 13.27 -25.09 12.20
C ILE A 71 13.62 -23.64 11.93
N GLU A 72 14.90 -23.36 11.72
CA GLU A 72 15.35 -22.09 11.15
C GLU A 72 14.81 -21.99 9.72
N LEU A 73 13.64 -21.37 9.56
CA LEU A 73 13.20 -20.90 8.26
C LEU A 73 14.16 -19.77 7.83
N PRO A 74 14.58 -19.71 6.55
CA PRO A 74 15.41 -18.61 6.09
C PRO A 74 14.67 -17.28 6.35
N PRO A 75 15.37 -16.25 6.86
CA PRO A 75 14.71 -15.02 7.27
C PRO A 75 13.92 -14.42 6.11
N ARG A 76 12.60 -14.35 6.32
CA ARG A 76 11.62 -13.52 5.57
C ARG A 76 11.34 -13.96 4.13
N PHE A 77 10.99 -15.23 3.94
CA PHE A 77 10.38 -15.67 2.68
C PHE A 77 8.91 -15.16 2.60
N ARG A 78 8.59 -14.35 1.58
CA ARG A 78 7.23 -13.81 1.36
C ARG A 78 6.60 -14.44 0.13
N PHE A 79 5.36 -14.89 0.25
CA PHE A 79 4.62 -15.43 -0.89
C PHE A 79 3.60 -14.41 -1.42
N PRO A 80 3.68 -14.00 -2.69
CA PRO A 80 2.57 -13.27 -3.31
C PRO A 80 1.38 -14.22 -3.46
N LEU A 81 0.28 -13.92 -2.75
CA LEU A 81 -0.94 -14.72 -2.78
C LEU A 81 -1.77 -14.43 -4.04
N CYS A 82 -1.86 -13.15 -4.43
CA CYS A 82 -2.48 -12.75 -5.69
C CYS A 82 -2.05 -11.33 -6.10
N ILE A 83 -2.18 -11.04 -7.41
CA ILE A 83 -2.04 -9.71 -7.99
C ILE A 83 -3.39 -9.34 -8.59
N VAL A 84 -3.96 -8.21 -8.18
CA VAL A 84 -5.27 -7.76 -8.67
C VAL A 84 -5.10 -6.46 -9.44
N GLN A 85 -5.53 -6.45 -10.70
CA GLN A 85 -5.50 -5.22 -11.49
C GLN A 85 -6.56 -4.24 -10.97
N LYS A 86 -6.18 -2.99 -10.72
CA LYS A 86 -7.04 -1.99 -10.09
C LYS A 86 -8.36 -1.71 -10.83
N HIS A 87 -8.37 -1.84 -12.16
CA HIS A 87 -9.59 -1.67 -12.95
C HIS A 87 -10.55 -2.88 -12.89
N LEU A 88 -10.06 -4.02 -12.39
CA LEU A 88 -10.90 -5.19 -12.08
C LEU A 88 -11.47 -5.12 -10.65
N ILE A 89 -11.14 -4.07 -9.88
CA ILE A 89 -11.63 -3.85 -8.52
C ILE A 89 -12.99 -3.15 -8.57
N VAL A 90 -14.06 -3.94 -8.59
CA VAL A 90 -15.37 -3.50 -8.11
C VAL A 90 -15.31 -3.46 -6.58
N LYS A 91 -15.44 -2.26 -6.01
CA LYS A 91 -15.39 -2.02 -4.55
C LYS A 91 -16.35 -3.00 -3.83
N ASN A 92 -15.88 -3.63 -2.76
CA ASN A 92 -16.56 -4.66 -1.95
C ASN A 92 -16.72 -6.05 -2.61
N GLU A 93 -17.12 -6.16 -3.88
CA GLU A 93 -17.22 -7.48 -4.54
C GLU A 93 -15.84 -8.10 -4.81
N THR A 94 -14.88 -7.28 -5.22
CA THR A 94 -13.53 -7.78 -5.55
C THR A 94 -12.76 -8.15 -4.29
N TRP A 95 -12.96 -7.44 -3.18
CA TRP A 95 -12.36 -7.81 -1.90
C TRP A 95 -12.92 -9.13 -1.38
N ASN A 96 -14.24 -9.34 -1.47
CA ASN A 96 -14.83 -10.63 -1.12
C ASN A 96 -14.26 -11.74 -2.01
N ARG A 97 -14.15 -11.54 -3.33
CA ARG A 97 -13.55 -12.53 -4.24
C ARG A 97 -12.06 -12.75 -4.00
N VAL A 98 -11.30 -11.71 -3.65
CA VAL A 98 -9.89 -11.83 -3.27
C VAL A 98 -9.75 -12.61 -1.97
N LEU A 99 -10.58 -12.31 -0.98
CA LEU A 99 -10.65 -13.05 0.27
C LEU A 99 -11.12 -14.49 0.02
N ASP A 100 -12.00 -14.75 -0.94
CA ASP A 100 -12.40 -16.09 -1.35
C ASP A 100 -11.25 -16.84 -2.02
N VAL A 101 -10.47 -16.19 -2.90
CA VAL A 101 -9.28 -16.78 -3.53
C VAL A 101 -8.20 -17.05 -2.48
N VAL A 102 -7.98 -16.13 -1.55
CA VAL A 102 -7.04 -16.29 -0.44
C VAL A 102 -7.50 -17.42 0.47
N SER A 103 -8.77 -17.42 0.90
CA SER A 103 -9.41 -18.47 1.68
C SER A 103 -9.33 -19.83 0.98
N TRP A 104 -9.61 -19.89 -0.33
CA TRP A 104 -9.46 -21.09 -1.15
C TRP A 104 -8.01 -21.57 -1.20
N SER A 105 -7.07 -20.65 -1.39
CA SER A 105 -5.63 -20.96 -1.44
C SER A 105 -5.17 -21.56 -0.11
N PHE A 106 -5.58 -20.96 1.02
CA PHE A 106 -5.26 -21.49 2.34
C PHE A 106 -5.99 -22.80 2.67
N ARG A 107 -7.25 -22.98 2.25
CA ARG A 107 -7.97 -24.26 2.34
C ARG A 107 -7.27 -25.35 1.54
N PHE A 108 -6.77 -25.03 0.36
CA PHE A 108 -6.06 -25.99 -0.48
C PHE A 108 -4.72 -26.38 0.14
N VAL A 109 -3.95 -25.41 0.64
CA VAL A 109 -2.68 -25.65 1.34
C VAL A 109 -2.89 -26.48 2.62
N SER A 110 -3.93 -26.20 3.41
CA SER A 110 -4.23 -26.97 4.62
C SER A 110 -4.72 -28.39 4.30
N LEU A 111 -5.54 -28.56 3.26
CA LEU A 111 -6.00 -29.88 2.80
C LEU A 111 -4.85 -30.73 2.22
N GLN A 112 -3.88 -30.13 1.55
CA GLN A 112 -2.69 -30.86 1.09
C GLN A 112 -1.80 -31.30 2.25
N GLN A 113 -1.61 -30.48 3.29
CA GLN A 113 -0.86 -30.90 4.49
C GLN A 113 -1.55 -32.03 5.26
N VAL A 114 -2.89 -32.02 5.33
CA VAL A 114 -3.67 -33.10 5.94
C VAL A 114 -3.60 -34.38 5.11
N CYS A 115 -3.71 -34.30 3.77
CA CYS A 115 -3.60 -35.47 2.89
C CYS A 115 -2.22 -36.13 2.96
N PHE A 116 -1.13 -35.36 2.97
CA PHE A 116 0.21 -35.96 3.04
C PHE A 116 0.47 -36.66 4.38
N ARG A 117 0.08 -36.06 5.52
CA ARG A 117 0.25 -36.72 6.83
C ARG A 117 -0.67 -37.94 6.99
N TYR A 118 -1.90 -37.87 6.49
CA TYR A 118 -2.86 -38.96 6.64
C TYR A 118 -2.53 -40.15 5.72
N VAL A 119 -2.11 -39.89 4.47
CA VAL A 119 -1.70 -40.93 3.52
C VAL A 119 -0.39 -41.59 3.95
N ASP A 120 0.59 -40.83 4.44
CA ASP A 120 1.87 -41.40 4.91
C ASP A 120 1.68 -42.21 6.20
N THR A 121 0.79 -41.79 7.10
CA THR A 121 0.45 -42.55 8.32
C THR A 121 -0.33 -43.84 8.01
N MET A 122 -1.26 -43.78 7.05
CA MET A 122 -2.05 -44.95 6.62
C MET A 122 -1.21 -45.96 5.82
N ALA A 123 -0.28 -45.47 4.99
CA ALA A 123 0.67 -46.31 4.26
C ALA A 123 1.65 -47.02 5.20
N ARG A 124 2.20 -46.32 6.20
CA ARG A 124 3.09 -46.92 7.22
C ARG A 124 2.41 -47.94 8.14
N ARG A 125 1.09 -47.87 8.28
CA ARG A 125 0.29 -48.83 9.05
C ARG A 125 -0.23 -50.01 8.23
N GLY A 126 0.15 -50.11 6.95
CA GLY A 126 -0.28 -51.21 6.06
C GLY A 126 -1.78 -51.23 5.78
N MET A 127 -2.48 -50.11 5.98
CA MET A 127 -3.95 -50.03 5.90
C MET A 127 -4.48 -49.65 4.51
N LEU A 128 -3.61 -49.47 3.52
CA LEU A 128 -4.00 -49.16 2.13
C LEU A 128 -3.50 -50.26 1.18
N GLN A 129 -4.41 -51.11 0.69
CA GLN A 129 -4.23 -51.79 -0.60
C GLN A 129 -4.58 -50.80 -1.71
N THR A 130 -3.57 -50.34 -2.44
CA THR A 130 -3.73 -49.44 -3.58
C THR A 130 -4.46 -50.13 -4.73
N THR A 131 -5.78 -49.92 -4.80
CA THR A 131 -6.52 -50.08 -6.06
C THR A 131 -6.66 -48.69 -6.68
N ILE A 132 -5.88 -48.42 -7.73
CA ILE A 132 -6.04 -47.22 -8.55
C ILE A 132 -7.30 -47.42 -9.38
N VAL A 133 -8.40 -46.76 -9.00
CA VAL A 133 -9.61 -46.70 -9.82
C VAL A 133 -9.47 -45.51 -10.79
N PRO A 134 -9.58 -45.71 -12.11
CA PRO A 134 -9.52 -44.61 -13.07
C PRO A 134 -10.78 -43.74 -12.92
N VAL A 135 -10.56 -42.42 -12.83
CA VAL A 135 -11.64 -41.42 -12.79
C VAL A 135 -12.34 -41.39 -14.15
N CYS A 136 -13.45 -42.12 -14.25
CA CYS A 136 -14.38 -42.00 -15.36
C CYS A 136 -15.14 -40.68 -15.31
N LYS A 137 -15.24 -40.04 -16.47
CA LYS A 137 -16.06 -38.85 -16.75
C LYS A 137 -17.52 -39.10 -16.35
N ALA A 138 -17.99 -38.45 -15.29
CA ALA A 138 -19.42 -38.27 -15.03
C ALA A 138 -19.79 -36.80 -15.17
N ARG A 139 -20.72 -36.52 -16.07
CA ARG A 139 -21.46 -35.26 -16.19
C ARG A 139 -22.57 -35.29 -15.13
N GLU A 140 -22.47 -34.45 -14.10
CA GLU A 140 -23.53 -33.64 -13.46
C GLU A 140 -23.07 -33.14 -12.06
N PRO A 141 -23.52 -31.96 -11.60
CA PRO A 141 -22.92 -31.28 -10.45
C PRO A 141 -23.64 -31.64 -9.15
N ALA A 142 -23.11 -32.61 -8.41
CA ALA A 142 -23.40 -32.72 -6.98
C ALA A 142 -22.59 -31.66 -6.22
N GLN A 143 -23.12 -30.43 -6.14
CA GLN A 143 -22.69 -29.46 -5.13
C GLN A 143 -23.26 -29.88 -3.76
N SER A 144 -22.62 -30.84 -3.10
CA SER A 144 -22.71 -30.95 -1.64
C SER A 144 -21.40 -30.42 -1.04
N LEU A 145 -21.25 -29.09 -1.09
CA LEU A 145 -20.31 -28.43 -0.18
C LEU A 145 -20.93 -28.57 1.22
N VAL A 146 -20.15 -29.10 2.17
CA VAL A 146 -20.49 -29.08 3.60
C VAL A 146 -20.69 -27.62 4.02
N GLY A 147 -21.94 -27.17 4.03
CA GLY A 147 -22.33 -25.84 4.45
C GLY A 147 -22.45 -25.80 5.96
N PHE A 148 -21.48 -25.18 6.62
CA PHE A 148 -21.67 -24.74 8.00
C PHE A 148 -22.69 -23.60 7.99
N VAL A 149 -23.90 -23.85 8.48
CA VAL A 149 -24.87 -22.80 8.79
C VAL A 149 -24.40 -22.12 10.06
N LEU A 150 -24.02 -20.85 9.95
CA LEU A 150 -23.65 -20.04 11.11
C LEU A 150 -24.90 -19.36 11.67
N PRO A 151 -25.02 -19.22 13.00
CA PRO A 151 -26.14 -18.53 13.61
C PRO A 151 -26.16 -17.05 13.21
N PRO A 152 -27.36 -16.46 13.05
CA PRO A 152 -27.50 -15.05 12.73
C PRO A 152 -26.99 -14.18 13.90
N GLY A 153 -26.00 -13.33 13.63
CA GLY A 153 -25.45 -12.37 14.60
C GLY A 153 -23.93 -12.43 14.75
N GLU A 154 -23.27 -13.51 14.32
CA GLU A 154 -21.81 -13.57 14.28
C GLU A 154 -21.28 -13.20 12.90
N VAL A 155 -20.53 -12.09 12.83
CA VAL A 155 -19.67 -11.82 11.69
C VAL A 155 -18.57 -12.87 11.71
N SER A 156 -18.80 -13.97 11.00
CA SER A 156 -17.79 -15.01 10.81
C SER A 156 -16.64 -14.44 10.00
N PHE A 157 -15.64 -13.89 10.69
CA PHE A 157 -14.32 -13.84 10.12
C PHE A 157 -13.95 -15.27 9.78
N ILE A 158 -13.78 -15.54 8.48
CA ILE A 158 -13.23 -16.80 7.98
C ILE A 158 -11.94 -17.03 8.79
N ARG A 159 -11.97 -18.00 9.71
CA ARG A 159 -10.79 -18.43 10.44
C ARG A 159 -9.94 -19.23 9.48
N VAL A 160 -9.16 -18.51 8.67
CA VAL A 160 -8.08 -19.09 7.90
C VAL A 160 -7.03 -19.53 8.92
N SER A 161 -6.81 -20.85 9.05
CA SER A 161 -5.76 -21.37 9.93
C SER A 161 -4.44 -20.65 9.64
N PHE A 162 -3.75 -20.20 10.70
CA PHE A 162 -2.49 -19.46 10.63
C PHE A 162 -2.56 -18.03 10.05
N PHE A 163 -3.76 -17.52 9.77
CA PHE A 163 -3.96 -16.10 9.45
C PHE A 163 -4.58 -15.40 10.66
N HIS A 164 -3.83 -14.47 11.26
CA HIS A 164 -4.31 -13.62 12.33
C HIS A 164 -4.19 -12.16 11.90
N LEU A 165 -5.14 -11.29 12.26
CA LEU A 165 -5.07 -9.87 11.87
C LEU A 165 -3.80 -9.17 12.38
N SER A 166 -3.15 -9.70 13.42
CA SER A 166 -1.85 -9.23 13.91
C SER A 166 -0.72 -9.36 12.89
N ILE A 167 -0.87 -10.20 11.85
CA ILE A 167 0.12 -10.32 10.77
C ILE A 167 -0.03 -9.19 9.74
N ILE A 168 -1.18 -8.50 9.72
CA ILE A 168 -1.41 -7.36 8.83
C ILE A 168 -0.76 -6.14 9.46
N GLN A 169 0.36 -5.73 8.88
CA GLN A 169 1.10 -4.57 9.33
C GLN A 169 0.93 -3.40 8.36
N LEU A 170 0.99 -2.18 8.90
CA LEU A 170 1.09 -0.98 8.10
C LEU A 170 2.46 -0.94 7.43
N ASP A 171 2.47 -0.81 6.11
CA ASP A 171 3.71 -0.71 5.36
C ASP A 171 4.23 0.74 5.30
N TRP A 172 5.49 0.92 5.68
CA TRP A 172 6.18 2.20 5.69
C TRP A 172 6.26 2.82 4.29
N LEU A 173 6.48 2.00 3.25
CA LEU A 173 6.58 2.49 1.88
C LEU A 173 5.28 3.19 1.47
N HIS A 174 4.13 2.56 1.67
CA HIS A 174 2.85 3.12 1.27
C HIS A 174 2.32 4.21 2.20
N VAL A 175 2.59 4.11 3.51
CA VAL A 175 2.11 5.08 4.50
C VAL A 175 2.99 6.31 4.52
N VAL A 176 4.30 6.12 4.62
CA VAL A 176 5.27 7.18 4.80
C VAL A 176 5.82 7.63 3.46
N ASP A 177 6.51 6.77 2.71
CA ASP A 177 7.26 7.22 1.52
C ASP A 177 6.33 7.72 0.39
N LEU A 178 5.28 6.98 0.03
CA LEU A 178 4.32 7.37 -1.02
C LEU A 178 3.14 8.21 -0.51
N GLY A 179 2.91 8.14 0.81
CA GLY A 179 1.81 8.80 1.50
C GLY A 179 2.22 10.17 2.03
N MET A 180 2.92 10.18 3.16
CA MET A 180 3.28 11.40 3.88
C MET A 180 4.43 12.17 3.23
N ASN A 181 5.51 11.48 2.87
CA ASN A 181 6.75 12.09 2.38
C ASN A 181 6.51 12.86 1.06
N LEU A 182 5.85 12.25 0.08
CA LEU A 182 5.50 12.96 -1.16
C LEU A 182 4.62 14.20 -0.96
N GLU A 183 3.69 14.18 -0.01
CA GLU A 183 2.85 15.36 0.28
C GLU A 183 3.66 16.44 0.99
N PHE A 184 4.46 16.05 1.99
CA PHE A 184 5.32 16.97 2.73
C PHE A 184 6.37 17.62 1.82
N LEU A 185 7.17 16.84 1.09
CA LEU A 185 8.15 17.37 0.13
C LEU A 185 7.49 18.23 -0.95
N GLY A 186 6.31 17.82 -1.43
CA GLY A 186 5.55 18.59 -2.41
C GLY A 186 5.20 19.99 -1.91
N GLY A 187 4.63 20.08 -0.70
CA GLY A 187 4.30 21.35 -0.04
C GLY A 187 5.54 22.19 0.26
N THR A 188 6.56 21.59 0.85
CA THR A 188 7.81 22.28 1.22
C THR A 188 8.54 22.83 -0.01
N PHE A 189 8.73 22.02 -1.06
CA PHE A 189 9.40 22.49 -2.28
C PHE A 189 8.59 23.55 -3.01
N LYS A 190 7.26 23.43 -3.04
CA LYS A 190 6.42 24.47 -3.65
C LYS A 190 6.55 25.79 -2.89
N TYR A 191 6.52 25.76 -1.57
CA TYR A 191 6.72 26.95 -0.73
C TYR A 191 8.07 27.61 -1.01
N ILE A 192 9.16 26.83 -0.96
CA ILE A 192 10.51 27.31 -1.23
C ILE A 192 10.64 27.92 -2.63
N ILE A 193 10.07 27.26 -3.66
CA ILE A 193 10.05 27.79 -5.02
C ILE A 193 9.31 29.12 -5.09
N ASP A 194 8.13 29.22 -4.46
CA ASP A 194 7.28 30.40 -4.57
C ASP A 194 7.87 31.61 -3.83
N HIS A 195 8.53 31.38 -2.68
CA HIS A 195 8.93 32.43 -1.75
C HIS A 195 10.44 32.74 -1.71
N HIS A 196 11.33 31.77 -1.92
CA HIS A 196 12.78 31.94 -1.68
C HIS A 196 13.64 31.82 -2.94
N LEU A 197 13.15 31.15 -3.98
CA LEU A 197 13.92 30.99 -5.21
C LEU A 197 13.58 32.08 -6.22
N GLU A 198 14.60 32.77 -6.70
CA GLU A 198 14.45 33.73 -7.79
C GLU A 198 14.49 33.00 -9.15
N GLY A 199 13.76 33.55 -10.12
CA GLY A 199 13.77 33.08 -11.50
C GLY A 199 12.63 33.70 -12.30
N SER A 200 12.81 33.78 -13.63
CA SER A 200 11.83 34.42 -14.52
C SER A 200 10.52 33.63 -14.65
N SER A 201 10.57 32.33 -14.38
CA SER A 201 9.43 31.42 -14.48
C SER A 201 9.46 30.37 -13.38
N PHE A 202 8.30 29.76 -13.10
CA PHE A 202 8.23 28.62 -12.17
C PHE A 202 9.10 27.44 -12.63
N ALA A 203 9.25 27.24 -13.95
CA ALA A 203 10.12 26.22 -14.51
C ALA A 203 11.60 26.49 -14.21
N ASP A 204 12.05 27.74 -14.30
CA ASP A 204 13.43 28.12 -13.97
C ASP A 204 13.72 27.93 -12.49
N ARG A 205 12.76 28.29 -11.62
CA ARG A 205 12.87 28.07 -10.18
C ARG A 205 12.90 26.57 -9.83
N CYS A 206 12.11 25.73 -10.49
CA CYS A 206 12.22 24.27 -10.35
C CYS A 206 13.60 23.74 -10.78
N LYS A 207 14.16 24.23 -11.90
CA LYS A 207 15.51 23.85 -12.36
C LYS A 207 16.59 24.29 -11.37
N ARG A 208 16.45 25.47 -10.76
CA ARG A 208 17.34 25.95 -9.70
C ARG A 208 17.29 25.00 -8.50
N LEU A 209 16.10 24.68 -8.00
CA LEU A 209 15.93 23.72 -6.91
C LEU A 209 16.54 22.34 -7.22
N HIS A 210 16.35 21.84 -8.45
CA HIS A 210 16.93 20.55 -8.85
C HIS A 210 18.47 20.56 -8.85
N ARG A 211 19.09 21.71 -9.13
CA ARG A 211 20.54 21.86 -9.06
C ARG A 211 21.04 21.72 -7.62
N GLU A 212 20.35 22.33 -6.67
CA GLU A 212 20.64 22.19 -5.23
C GLU A 212 20.52 20.72 -4.78
N MET A 213 19.49 20.01 -5.26
CA MET A 213 19.31 18.57 -4.98
C MET A 213 20.49 17.70 -5.46
N ARG A 214 21.10 18.06 -6.60
CA ARG A 214 22.23 17.28 -7.17
C ARG A 214 23.48 17.36 -6.31
N TRP A 215 23.71 18.50 -5.64
CA TRP A 215 24.88 18.67 -4.79
C TRP A 215 24.84 17.74 -3.57
N CYS A 216 23.68 17.63 -2.92
CA CYS A 216 23.52 16.77 -1.73
C CYS A 216 23.39 15.27 -2.03
N SER A 217 23.21 14.87 -3.30
CA SER A 217 22.88 13.48 -3.66
C SER A 217 24.06 12.67 -4.21
N THR A 218 25.27 13.21 -4.26
CA THR A 218 26.47 12.56 -4.88
C THR A 218 26.83 11.18 -4.34
N THR A 219 26.29 10.77 -3.20
CA THR A 219 26.51 9.46 -2.56
C THR A 219 25.30 8.52 -2.62
N ILE A 220 24.16 8.99 -3.15
CA ILE A 220 22.89 8.26 -3.05
C ILE A 220 22.56 7.55 -4.37
N ALA A 221 22.17 6.27 -4.31
CA ALA A 221 21.87 5.45 -5.48
C ALA A 221 20.53 5.82 -6.17
N ASN A 222 19.50 6.20 -5.41
CA ASN A 222 18.15 6.44 -5.92
C ASN A 222 17.84 7.93 -6.05
N ARG A 223 18.55 8.64 -6.94
CA ARG A 223 18.38 10.09 -7.11
C ARG A 223 17.16 10.43 -7.96
N LEU A 224 16.52 11.56 -7.65
CA LEU A 224 15.52 12.15 -8.52
C LEU A 224 16.18 12.71 -9.79
N ALA A 225 15.97 12.03 -10.93
CA ALA A 225 16.66 12.34 -12.18
C ALA A 225 16.36 13.76 -12.71
N GLU A 226 15.14 14.25 -12.51
CA GLU A 226 14.65 15.56 -12.95
C GLU A 226 13.55 16.06 -12.01
N LEU A 227 13.43 17.38 -11.84
CA LEU A 227 12.29 18.00 -11.17
C LEU A 227 11.54 18.94 -12.14
N LYS A 228 10.40 18.47 -12.65
CA LYS A 228 9.52 19.26 -13.52
C LYS A 228 8.45 19.99 -12.69
N PRO A 229 7.97 21.17 -13.14
CA PRO A 229 6.79 21.81 -12.55
C PRO A 229 5.60 20.87 -12.32
N THR A 230 5.32 20.01 -13.30
CA THR A 230 4.22 19.04 -13.27
C THR A 230 4.37 17.96 -12.19
N MET A 231 5.57 17.82 -11.62
CA MET A 231 5.83 16.90 -10.50
C MET A 231 5.44 17.49 -9.16
N LEU A 232 5.23 18.81 -9.05
CA LEU A 232 4.77 19.47 -7.81
C LEU A 232 3.30 19.91 -7.91
N ARG A 233 2.81 20.15 -9.13
CA ARG A 233 1.44 20.60 -9.39
C ARG A 233 0.89 19.91 -10.63
N GLN A 234 0.02 18.93 -10.43
CA GLN A 234 -0.88 18.43 -11.47
C GLN A 234 -2.22 19.17 -11.38
N ASP A 235 -3.24 18.68 -12.09
CA ASP A 235 -4.65 19.10 -11.99
C ASP A 235 -5.27 18.93 -10.59
N LYS A 236 -4.45 18.61 -9.58
CA LYS A 236 -4.83 18.47 -8.18
C LYS A 236 -4.59 19.79 -7.46
N PRO A 237 -5.49 20.19 -6.55
CA PRO A 237 -5.39 21.49 -5.89
C PRO A 237 -4.16 21.60 -5.00
N PHE A 238 -3.78 20.53 -4.31
CA PHE A 238 -2.67 20.52 -3.35
C PHE A 238 -1.36 20.04 -3.96
N ALA A 239 -0.27 20.68 -3.52
CA ALA A 239 1.09 20.28 -3.87
C ALA A 239 1.37 18.84 -3.42
N LYS A 240 1.96 18.05 -4.33
CA LYS A 240 2.44 16.70 -4.04
C LYS A 240 3.59 16.41 -4.98
N LEU A 241 4.72 15.97 -4.44
CA LEU A 241 5.83 15.48 -5.26
C LEU A 241 5.43 14.18 -5.97
N ARG A 242 5.68 14.10 -7.27
CA ARG A 242 5.62 12.85 -8.05
C ARG A 242 7.02 12.27 -8.14
N ALA A 243 7.33 11.31 -7.27
CA ALA A 243 8.58 10.57 -7.28
C ALA A 243 8.33 9.12 -6.89
N LYS A 244 9.29 8.24 -7.16
CA LYS A 244 9.29 6.89 -6.60
C LYS A 244 9.53 6.96 -5.09
N ALA A 245 9.07 5.95 -4.36
CA ALA A 245 9.25 5.89 -2.90
C ALA A 245 10.74 6.03 -2.50
N ALA A 246 11.63 5.31 -3.19
CA ALA A 246 13.07 5.34 -2.92
C ALA A 246 13.67 6.72 -3.21
N GLU A 247 13.25 7.37 -4.30
CA GLU A 247 13.69 8.73 -4.65
C GLU A 247 13.23 9.75 -3.60
N ALA A 248 11.98 9.66 -3.16
CA ALA A 248 11.42 10.55 -2.15
C ALA A 248 12.11 10.41 -0.80
N ARG A 249 12.37 9.17 -0.36
CA ARG A 249 13.11 8.90 0.87
C ARG A 249 14.49 9.56 0.88
N CYS A 250 15.20 9.48 -0.25
CA CYS A 250 16.52 10.07 -0.40
C CYS A 250 16.53 11.61 -0.30
N LEU A 251 15.38 12.27 -0.44
CA LEU A 251 15.25 13.72 -0.35
C LEU A 251 14.98 14.22 1.08
N VAL A 252 14.75 13.34 2.06
CA VAL A 252 14.41 13.76 3.42
C VAL A 252 15.56 14.48 4.14
N PRO A 253 16.80 13.96 4.15
CA PRO A 253 17.91 14.72 4.72
C PRO A 253 18.19 16.02 3.96
N PHE A 254 18.01 15.99 2.63
CA PHE A 254 18.19 17.17 1.78
C PHE A 254 17.21 18.29 2.14
N VAL A 255 15.93 17.99 2.40
CA VAL A 255 14.96 19.04 2.73
C VAL A 255 15.30 19.73 4.05
N VAL A 256 15.94 19.06 5.00
CA VAL A 256 16.44 19.70 6.23
C VAL A 256 17.52 20.73 5.89
N VAL A 257 18.55 20.32 5.13
CA VAL A 257 19.65 21.22 4.72
C VAL A 257 19.12 22.41 3.92
N LEU A 258 18.20 22.16 3.00
CA LEU A 258 17.58 23.19 2.19
C LEU A 258 16.78 24.19 3.04
N CYS A 259 15.97 23.68 3.99
CA CYS A 259 15.22 24.54 4.90
C CYS A 259 16.15 25.38 5.78
N GLN A 260 17.23 24.81 6.32
CA GLN A 260 18.21 25.54 7.13
C GLN A 260 18.90 26.66 6.34
N ALA A 261 19.13 26.45 5.04
CA ALA A 261 19.83 27.42 4.20
C ALA A 261 18.94 28.57 3.72
N LEU A 262 17.64 28.32 3.54
CA LEU A 262 16.75 29.26 2.85
C LEU A 262 15.68 29.89 3.75
N LEU A 263 15.28 29.22 4.83
CA LEU A 263 14.18 29.66 5.67
C LEU A 263 14.64 30.66 6.75
N ASP A 264 13.82 31.68 6.98
CA ASP A 264 13.94 32.68 8.02
C ASP A 264 13.45 32.10 9.36
N PRO A 265 14.32 32.01 10.38
CA PRO A 265 13.93 31.51 11.70
C PRO A 265 12.99 32.46 12.46
N THR A 266 12.81 33.70 12.00
CA THR A 266 11.90 34.67 12.61
C THR A 266 10.47 34.56 12.09
N ASP A 267 10.25 33.95 10.92
CA ASP A 267 8.92 33.63 10.44
C ASP A 267 8.40 32.35 11.10
N GLU A 268 7.23 32.44 11.74
CA GLU A 268 6.66 31.34 12.51
C GLU A 268 6.34 30.12 11.61
N PHE A 269 5.90 30.35 10.37
CA PHE A 269 5.56 29.28 9.45
C PHE A 269 6.81 28.52 9.00
N GLU A 270 7.85 29.26 8.64
CA GLU A 270 9.14 28.75 8.20
C GLU A 270 9.89 28.02 9.33
N MET A 271 9.85 28.54 10.56
CA MET A 271 10.35 27.85 11.75
C MET A 271 9.63 26.50 11.94
N ASN A 272 8.30 26.47 11.82
CA ASN A 272 7.52 25.21 11.93
C ASN A 272 7.81 24.25 10.77
N LEU A 273 8.09 24.77 9.57
CA LEU A 273 8.44 23.99 8.38
C LEU A 273 9.81 23.30 8.55
N LEU A 274 10.81 24.02 9.05
CA LEU A 274 12.10 23.44 9.41
C LEU A 274 11.97 22.40 10.53
N ALA A 275 11.23 22.72 11.59
CA ALA A 275 11.01 21.78 12.70
C ALA A 275 10.30 20.50 12.24
N ALA A 276 9.33 20.61 11.31
CA ALA A 276 8.70 19.45 10.69
C ALA A 276 9.72 18.62 9.89
N ALA A 277 10.57 19.27 9.07
CA ALA A 277 11.59 18.58 8.30
C ALA A 277 12.58 17.81 9.18
N GLN A 278 13.02 18.43 10.28
CA GLN A 278 13.94 17.81 11.25
C GLN A 278 13.29 16.62 11.97
N ALA A 279 12.05 16.76 12.45
CA ALA A 279 11.33 15.65 13.07
C ALA A 279 11.09 14.50 12.09
N PHE A 280 10.83 14.82 10.82
CA PHE A 280 10.65 13.80 9.79
C PHE A 280 11.95 13.07 9.47
N ASP A 281 13.07 13.79 9.33
CA ASP A 281 14.39 13.17 9.19
C ASP A 281 14.76 12.29 10.38
N ALA A 282 14.44 12.72 11.61
CA ALA A 282 14.61 11.89 12.80
C ALA A 282 13.83 10.57 12.72
N CYS A 283 12.60 10.58 12.17
CA CYS A 283 11.86 9.33 11.90
C CYS A 283 12.61 8.42 10.92
N TYR A 284 13.23 8.98 9.88
CA TYR A 284 13.99 8.19 8.90
C TYR A 284 15.33 7.65 9.43
N ARG A 285 15.92 8.26 10.46
CA ARG A 285 17.09 7.67 11.14
C ARG A 285 16.70 6.40 11.89
N GLN A 286 15.52 6.42 12.51
CA GLN A 286 14.95 5.30 13.27
C GLN A 286 14.52 4.11 12.41
N VAL A 287 14.44 4.23 11.08
CA VAL A 287 14.20 3.05 10.22
C VAL A 287 15.46 2.24 9.90
N THR A 288 16.59 2.59 10.49
CA THR A 288 17.84 1.82 10.39
C THR A 288 17.88 0.80 11.52
N PRO A 289 17.95 -0.52 11.25
CA PRO A 289 17.88 -1.55 12.28
C PRO A 289 18.86 -1.36 13.45
N GLU A 290 20.06 -0.85 13.16
CA GLU A 290 21.12 -0.62 14.14
C GLU A 290 20.89 0.59 15.04
N ILE A 291 19.96 1.48 14.68
CA ILE A 291 19.65 2.73 15.38
C ILE A 291 18.26 2.70 16.02
N PHE A 292 17.40 1.76 15.58
CA PHE A 292 15.99 1.76 15.90
C PHE A 292 15.70 1.66 17.40
N GLU A 293 15.02 2.68 17.89
CA GLU A 293 14.45 2.77 19.23
C GLU A 293 12.98 3.16 19.11
N GLN A 294 12.08 2.31 19.61
CA GLN A 294 10.63 2.48 19.47
C GLN A 294 10.18 3.85 20.01
N GLN A 295 10.67 4.24 21.18
CA GLN A 295 10.27 5.48 21.82
C GLN A 295 10.74 6.71 21.04
N ASP A 296 11.94 6.66 20.45
CA ASP A 296 12.46 7.75 19.64
C ASP A 296 11.68 7.92 18.34
N LEU A 297 11.30 6.80 17.69
CA LEU A 297 10.43 6.85 16.51
C LEU A 297 9.06 7.43 16.86
N ALA A 298 8.46 7.01 17.98
CA ALA A 298 7.17 7.53 18.44
C ALA A 298 7.23 9.03 18.73
N ASN A 299 8.29 9.48 19.42
CA ASN A 299 8.52 10.89 19.74
C ASN A 299 8.70 11.73 18.47
N ALA A 300 9.56 11.30 17.55
CA ALA A 300 9.80 11.99 16.29
C ALA A 300 8.53 12.03 15.43
N GLY A 301 7.78 10.92 15.37
CA GLY A 301 6.52 10.82 14.66
C GLY A 301 5.47 11.79 15.19
N ALA A 302 5.30 11.86 16.51
CA ALA A 302 4.39 12.80 17.16
C ALA A 302 4.79 14.27 16.88
N GLN A 303 6.08 14.59 16.97
CA GLN A 303 6.58 15.93 16.66
C GLN A 303 6.29 16.32 15.22
N PHE A 304 6.59 15.45 14.25
CA PHE A 304 6.29 15.69 12.84
C PHE A 304 4.78 15.87 12.61
N ALA A 305 3.95 14.98 13.15
CA ALA A 305 2.50 15.05 12.97
C ALA A 305 1.91 16.36 13.51
N ASN A 306 2.35 16.80 14.69
CA ASN A 306 1.91 18.06 15.29
C ASN A 306 2.28 19.26 14.40
N ARG A 307 3.53 19.33 13.92
CA ARG A 307 3.97 20.40 13.02
C ARG A 307 3.24 20.35 11.69
N TYR A 308 3.02 19.17 11.12
CA TYR A 308 2.29 19.00 9.86
C TYR A 308 0.83 19.44 9.96
N VAL A 309 0.14 19.15 11.07
CA VAL A 309 -1.23 19.63 11.33
C VAL A 309 -1.25 21.15 11.43
N TRP A 310 -0.31 21.74 12.17
CA TRP A 310 -0.19 23.18 12.29
C TRP A 310 0.06 23.84 10.92
N LEU A 311 1.01 23.31 10.13
CA LEU A 311 1.32 23.79 8.77
C LEU A 311 0.10 23.71 7.85
N SER A 312 -0.69 22.64 7.94
CA SER A 312 -1.92 22.49 7.15
C SER A 312 -2.99 23.52 7.54
N ALA A 313 -3.18 23.77 8.84
CA ALA A 313 -4.09 24.80 9.32
C ALA A 313 -3.66 26.21 8.87
N ARG A 314 -2.37 26.54 9.01
CA ARG A 314 -1.83 27.84 8.63
C ARG A 314 -1.84 28.05 7.10
N ALA A 315 -1.50 27.03 6.33
CA ALA A 315 -1.62 27.07 4.87
C ALA A 315 -3.07 27.29 4.43
N LYS A 316 -4.03 26.59 5.05
CA LYS A 316 -5.47 26.77 4.77
C LYS A 316 -5.94 28.21 5.08
N ALA A 317 -5.50 28.79 6.20
CA ALA A 317 -5.86 30.16 6.58
C ALA A 317 -5.39 31.22 5.58
N ASN A 318 -4.28 30.95 4.88
CA ASN A 318 -3.72 31.82 3.84
C ASN A 318 -4.16 31.42 2.41
N ASP A 319 -5.12 30.51 2.28
CA ASP A 319 -5.54 29.87 1.02
C ASP A 319 -4.40 29.19 0.22
N TRP A 320 -3.31 28.84 0.90
CA TRP A 320 -2.20 28.11 0.30
C TRP A 320 -2.54 26.63 0.17
N LYS A 321 -2.47 26.11 -1.05
CA LYS A 321 -2.69 24.67 -1.31
C LYS A 321 -1.40 23.85 -1.17
N LEU A 322 -0.74 23.96 -0.02
CA LEU A 322 0.55 23.32 0.26
C LEU A 322 0.40 22.01 1.02
N PHE A 323 -0.26 22.03 2.18
CA PHE A 323 -0.32 20.89 3.09
C PHE A 323 -1.77 20.50 3.36
N ARG A 324 -2.10 19.21 3.23
CA ARG A 324 -3.43 18.67 3.54
C ARG A 324 -3.34 17.48 4.47
N ILE A 325 -4.33 17.37 5.35
CA ILE A 325 -4.53 16.19 6.19
C ILE A 325 -5.22 15.09 5.38
N LYS A 326 -4.71 13.86 5.53
CA LYS A 326 -5.26 12.64 4.93
C LYS A 326 -5.34 11.52 5.97
N PRO A 327 -6.13 10.46 5.73
CA PRO A 327 -6.08 9.24 6.54
C PRO A 327 -4.66 8.65 6.70
N LYS A 328 -3.78 8.88 5.71
CA LYS A 328 -2.37 8.48 5.76
C LYS A 328 -1.58 9.11 6.91
N LEU A 329 -1.95 10.31 7.39
CA LEU A 329 -1.33 10.90 8.57
C LEU A 329 -1.68 10.10 9.83
N HIS A 330 -2.95 9.69 9.97
CA HIS A 330 -3.34 8.83 11.08
C HIS A 330 -2.63 7.48 11.04
N MET A 331 -2.57 6.85 9.86
CA MET A 331 -1.79 5.61 9.68
C MET A 331 -0.31 5.80 10.00
N PHE A 332 0.27 6.96 9.67
CA PHE A 332 1.64 7.30 10.04
C PHE A 332 1.80 7.37 11.56
N CYS A 333 0.90 8.06 12.27
CA CYS A 333 0.93 8.12 13.74
C CYS A 333 0.85 6.72 14.37
N GLU A 334 -0.10 5.89 13.92
CA GLU A 334 -0.24 4.50 14.40
C GLU A 334 1.03 3.70 14.13
N LEU A 335 1.61 3.81 12.94
CA LEU A 335 2.85 3.13 12.58
C LEU A 335 3.99 3.57 13.52
N THR A 336 4.20 4.87 13.72
CA THR A 336 5.31 5.36 14.56
C THR A 336 5.12 5.05 16.04
N TYR A 337 3.87 5.00 16.53
CA TYR A 337 3.55 4.76 17.93
C TYR A 337 3.59 3.26 18.28
N ALA A 338 3.03 2.41 17.41
CA ALA A 338 2.87 0.98 17.64
C ALA A 338 3.99 0.12 17.03
N ALA A 339 5.08 0.72 16.54
CA ALA A 339 6.20 -0.02 15.95
C ALA A 339 6.87 -0.93 16.99
N ALA A 340 6.55 -2.23 16.96
CA ALA A 340 7.20 -3.23 17.79
C ALA A 340 8.57 -3.67 17.23
N VAL A 341 8.79 -3.48 15.93
CA VAL A 341 10.04 -3.81 15.22
C VAL A 341 10.41 -2.67 14.29
N CYS A 342 11.69 -2.59 13.93
CA CYS A 342 12.17 -1.58 13.00
C CYS A 342 11.36 -1.66 11.67
N PRO A 343 10.74 -0.56 11.20
CA PRO A 343 9.87 -0.60 10.03
C PRO A 343 10.56 -1.11 8.75
N SER A 344 11.89 -0.99 8.66
CA SER A 344 12.65 -1.49 7.52
C SER A 344 12.68 -2.99 7.38
N THR A 345 12.37 -3.72 8.46
CA THR A 345 12.30 -5.17 8.43
C THR A 345 11.13 -5.71 7.62
N SER A 346 10.06 -4.91 7.52
CA SER A 346 8.81 -5.30 6.84
C SER A 346 8.58 -4.58 5.51
N TRP A 347 9.51 -3.74 5.04
CA TRP A 347 9.38 -3.02 3.77
C TRP A 347 9.07 -3.89 2.55
N THR A 348 8.20 -3.40 1.67
CA THR A 348 7.80 -4.07 0.41
C THR A 348 8.55 -3.58 -0.81
N TYR A 349 9.59 -2.74 -0.67
CA TYR A 349 10.38 -2.19 -1.78
C TYR A 349 10.82 -3.24 -2.81
N ARG A 350 11.40 -4.35 -2.32
CA ARG A 350 11.88 -5.44 -3.16
C ARG A 350 10.72 -6.16 -3.86
N ASP A 351 9.64 -6.38 -3.13
CA ASP A 351 8.46 -7.10 -3.63
C ASP A 351 7.73 -6.28 -4.71
N GLU A 352 7.63 -4.96 -4.53
CA GLU A 352 7.04 -4.05 -5.51
C GLU A 352 7.90 -3.88 -6.76
N ASP A 353 9.22 -3.75 -6.59
CA ASP A 353 10.13 -3.71 -7.75
C ASP A 353 10.07 -5.02 -8.54
N PHE A 354 10.06 -6.16 -7.84
CA PHE A 354 9.85 -7.46 -8.47
C PHE A 354 8.50 -7.56 -9.16
N GLY A 355 7.42 -7.14 -8.50
CA GLY A 355 6.07 -7.13 -9.07
C GLY A 355 5.98 -6.26 -10.32
N GLY A 356 6.61 -5.10 -10.33
CA GLY A 356 6.71 -4.21 -11.49
C GLY A 356 7.50 -4.84 -12.64
N LYS A 357 8.65 -5.47 -12.36
CA LYS A 357 9.43 -6.22 -13.35
C LYS A 357 8.66 -7.40 -13.89
N ALA A 358 8.00 -8.18 -13.04
CA ALA A 358 7.20 -9.32 -13.44
C ALA A 358 6.03 -8.89 -14.32
N ALA A 359 5.32 -7.80 -13.97
CA ALA A 359 4.27 -7.23 -14.79
C ALA A 359 4.79 -6.78 -16.17
N LEU A 360 5.96 -6.15 -16.23
CA LEU A 360 6.58 -5.75 -17.50
C LEU A 360 7.00 -6.96 -18.37
N LEU A 361 7.53 -8.02 -17.75
CA LEU A 361 7.89 -9.26 -18.44
C LEU A 361 6.63 -10.00 -18.92
N ALA A 362 5.57 -9.99 -18.11
CA ALA A 362 4.26 -10.51 -18.44
C ALA A 362 3.55 -9.72 -19.55
N ALA A 363 3.81 -8.42 -19.66
CA ALA A 363 3.16 -7.54 -20.63
C ALA A 363 3.41 -7.99 -22.08
N ARG A 364 2.33 -8.02 -22.88
CA ARG A 364 2.34 -8.39 -24.30
C ARG A 364 1.74 -7.27 -25.12
N ARG A 365 2.27 -7.04 -26.32
CA ARG A 365 1.77 -6.00 -27.25
C ARG A 365 0.47 -6.39 -27.96
N SER A 366 0.05 -7.67 -27.94
CA SER A 366 -1.16 -8.17 -28.60
C SER A 366 -1.53 -9.59 -28.15
N GLY A 367 -2.79 -10.02 -28.39
CA GLY A 367 -3.29 -11.37 -28.21
C GLY A 367 -4.33 -11.54 -27.09
N LYS A 368 -4.89 -12.75 -26.95
CA LYS A 368 -5.79 -13.09 -25.84
C LYS A 368 -5.01 -13.09 -24.53
N ASN A 369 -5.44 -12.27 -23.57
CA ASN A 369 -4.90 -12.22 -22.22
C ASN A 369 -5.39 -13.42 -21.40
N SER A 370 -4.87 -14.61 -21.71
CA SER A 370 -5.05 -15.78 -20.84
C SER A 370 -3.91 -15.89 -19.83
N ALA A 371 -4.18 -16.43 -18.64
CA ALA A 371 -3.16 -16.66 -17.63
C ALA A 371 -1.99 -17.51 -18.16
N VAL A 372 -2.28 -18.51 -18.99
CA VAL A 372 -1.27 -19.34 -19.69
C VAL A 372 -0.39 -18.50 -20.62
N ALA A 373 -0.99 -17.61 -21.39
CA ALA A 373 -0.27 -16.74 -22.32
C ALA A 373 0.62 -15.73 -21.58
N LEU A 374 0.16 -15.23 -20.43
CA LEU A 374 0.91 -14.32 -19.56
C LEU A 374 2.10 -15.03 -18.90
N GLY A 375 1.86 -16.20 -18.29
CA GLY A 375 2.90 -17.02 -17.66
C GLY A 375 3.98 -17.43 -18.66
N ARG A 376 3.60 -17.90 -19.86
CA ARG A 376 4.57 -18.22 -20.92
C ARG A 376 5.42 -17.03 -21.35
N SER A 377 4.83 -15.83 -21.44
CA SER A 377 5.58 -14.61 -21.78
C SER A 377 6.57 -14.25 -20.68
N PHE A 378 6.12 -14.30 -19.43
CA PHE A 378 6.97 -14.06 -18.26
C PHE A 378 8.16 -15.02 -18.25
N PHE A 379 7.93 -16.34 -18.25
CA PHE A 379 9.00 -17.34 -18.17
C PHE A 379 9.99 -17.25 -19.33
N LYS A 380 9.50 -17.04 -20.57
CA LYS A 380 10.39 -16.87 -21.72
C LYS A 380 11.31 -15.67 -21.58
N LYS A 381 10.76 -14.50 -21.22
CA LYS A 381 11.60 -13.29 -21.06
C LYS A 381 12.51 -13.41 -19.84
N PHE A 382 12.02 -14.00 -18.74
CA PHE A 382 12.82 -14.25 -17.55
C PHE A 382 14.02 -15.16 -17.86
N ALA A 383 13.81 -16.28 -18.55
CA ALA A 383 14.87 -17.19 -18.96
C ALA A 383 15.87 -16.59 -19.97
N CYS A 384 15.47 -15.54 -20.71
CA CYS A 384 16.39 -14.81 -21.59
C CYS A 384 17.25 -13.77 -20.83
N LEU A 385 16.79 -13.31 -19.65
CA LEU A 385 17.47 -12.26 -18.87
C LEU A 385 18.33 -12.82 -17.73
N HIS A 386 18.09 -14.08 -17.35
CA HIS A 386 18.70 -14.71 -16.19
C HIS A 386 19.19 -16.10 -16.55
N GLU A 387 20.35 -16.48 -16.03
CA GLU A 387 20.80 -17.88 -16.04
C GLU A 387 19.82 -18.69 -15.18
N VAL A 388 19.08 -19.59 -15.83
CA VAL A 388 18.17 -20.52 -15.16
C VAL A 388 18.96 -21.80 -14.89
N PRO A 389 18.92 -22.36 -13.67
CA PRO A 389 19.60 -23.62 -13.38
C PRO A 389 19.21 -24.70 -14.40
N SER A 390 20.20 -25.38 -14.97
CA SER A 390 19.96 -26.62 -15.72
C SER A 390 19.60 -27.70 -14.70
N LEU A 391 18.42 -28.28 -14.87
CA LEU A 391 17.99 -29.46 -14.10
C LEU A 391 18.81 -30.70 -14.47
#